data_AF-A0A969DM77-F1
#
_entry.id   AF-A0A969DM77-F1
#
_cell.length_a   1.000
_cell.length_b   1.000
_cell.length_c   1.000
_cell.angle_alpha   90.00
_cell.angle_beta   90.00
_cell.angle_gamma   90.00
#
_symmetry.space_group_name_H-M   'P 1'
#
loop_
_entity.id
_entity.type
_entity.pdbx_description
1 polymer ?
#
loop_
_entity_poly.entity_id
_entity_poly.type
_entity_poly.pdbx_seq_one_letter_code
_entity_poly.pdbx_strand_id
1 'polypeptide(L)'
;MVLVNYDNQPAIAQQVQDTLNDIVGLAVYRQRPYLMAVQTTDAQVATQTLQTLSSARFTAFIVDSGEVVLLSPAIALPGNP
;
A
#
# COMPACT_ATOMS: atom_id res chain seq x y z
N MET A 1 1.66 6.27 7.46
CA MET A 1 1.69 5.42 6.24
C MET A 1 0.28 4.93 5.92
N VAL A 2 -0.02 4.68 4.65
CA VAL A 2 -1.26 3.98 4.24
C VAL A 2 -0.89 2.56 3.82
N LEU A 3 -1.53 1.58 4.46
CA LEU A 3 -1.35 0.17 4.17
C LEU A 3 -2.60 -0.41 3.52
N VAL A 4 -2.41 -1.36 2.60
CA VAL A 4 -3.49 -2.07 1.92
C VAL A 4 -3.37 -3.56 2.22
N ASN A 5 -4.49 -4.16 2.65
CA ASN A 5 -4.57 -5.61 2.72
C ASN A 5 -4.65 -6.17 1.30
N TYR A 6 -3.71 -7.05 0.96
CA TYR A 6 -3.67 -7.73 -0.31
C TYR A 6 -3.81 -9.24 -0.18
N ASP A 7 -4.04 -9.76 1.04
CA ASP A 7 -4.25 -11.19 1.34
C ASP A 7 -3.24 -12.13 0.65
N ASN A 8 -1.99 -11.70 0.49
CA ASN A 8 -0.93 -12.39 -0.24
C ASN A 8 -1.21 -12.68 -1.73
N GLN A 9 -2.12 -11.94 -2.35
CA GLN A 9 -2.47 -12.05 -3.77
C GLN A 9 -1.73 -11.00 -4.61
N PRO A 10 -0.78 -11.40 -5.47
CA PRO A 10 0.01 -10.44 -6.27
C PRO A 10 -0.84 -9.65 -7.26
N ALA A 11 -1.97 -10.20 -7.73
CA ALA A 11 -2.90 -9.51 -8.61
C ALA A 11 -3.49 -8.24 -7.96
N ILE A 12 -3.77 -8.27 -6.65
CA ILE A 12 -4.25 -7.08 -5.93
C ILE A 12 -3.18 -6.00 -5.93
N ALA A 13 -1.90 -6.38 -5.84
CA ALA A 13 -0.82 -5.42 -5.81
C ALA A 13 -0.66 -4.66 -7.14
N GLN A 14 -0.89 -5.33 -8.26
CA GLN A 14 -0.96 -4.70 -9.57
C GLN A 14 -2.16 -3.75 -9.68
N GLN A 15 -3.35 -4.18 -9.25
CA GLN A 15 -4.54 -3.33 -9.28
C GLN A 15 -4.40 -2.08 -8.40
N VAL A 16 -3.71 -2.19 -7.25
CA VAL A 16 -3.43 -1.04 -6.38
C VAL A 16 -2.45 -0.08 -7.06
N GLN A 17 -1.39 -0.56 -7.70
CA GLN A 17 -0.48 0.29 -8.48
C GLN A 17 -1.22 1.03 -9.59
N ASP A 18 -2.05 0.33 -10.36
CA ASP A 18 -2.83 0.92 -11.46
C ASP A 18 -3.84 1.95 -10.94
N THR A 19 -4.46 1.70 -9.78
CA THR A 19 -5.43 2.60 -9.16
C THR A 19 -4.79 3.88 -8.63
N LEU A 20 -3.60 3.77 -8.06
CA LEU A 20 -2.86 4.91 -7.52
C LEU A 20 -2.00 5.61 -8.58
N ASN A 21 -1.79 4.96 -9.72
CA ASN A 21 -0.80 5.33 -10.73
C ASN A 21 0.57 5.63 -10.10
N ASP A 22 0.95 4.80 -9.13
CA ASP A 22 2.17 4.94 -8.33
C ASP A 22 2.72 3.57 -7.93
N ILE A 23 4.00 3.54 -7.60
CA ILE A 23 4.70 2.35 -7.14
C ILE A 23 4.24 2.02 -5.71
N VAL A 24 3.87 0.77 -5.48
CA VAL A 24 3.55 0.27 -4.14
C VAL A 24 4.71 -0.56 -3.58
N GLY A 25 4.98 -0.40 -2.29
CA GLY A 25 5.97 -1.19 -1.56
C GLY A 25 5.36 -2.38 -0.83
N LEU A 26 6.21 -3.13 -0.13
CA LEU A 26 5.82 -4.17 0.83
C LEU A 26 6.24 -3.76 2.23
N ALA A 27 5.33 -3.93 3.18
CA ALA A 27 5.58 -3.65 4.57
C ALA A 27 4.97 -4.73 5.47
N VAL A 28 5.49 -4.87 6.68
CA VAL A 28 4.93 -5.73 7.73
C VAL A 28 4.41 -4.84 8.84
N TYR A 29 3.15 -5.08 9.22
CA TYR A 29 2.51 -4.45 10.35
C TYR A 29 1.88 -5.55 11.21
N ARG A 30 2.18 -5.56 12.51
CA ARG A 30 1.66 -6.58 13.46
C ARG A 30 1.81 -8.03 12.95
N GLN A 31 3.00 -8.36 12.44
CA GLN A 31 3.34 -9.70 11.92
C GLN A 31 2.55 -10.14 10.68
N ARG A 32 1.85 -9.23 10.01
CA ARG A 32 1.14 -9.51 8.75
C ARG A 32 1.72 -8.66 7.61
N PRO A 33 1.88 -9.23 6.40
CA PRO A 33 2.34 -8.47 5.24
C PRO A 33 1.20 -7.61 4.68
N TYR A 34 1.55 -6.41 4.24
CA TYR A 34 0.67 -5.43 3.62
C TYR A 34 1.40 -4.74 2.46
N LEU A 35 0.62 -4.18 1.54
CA LEU A 35 1.17 -3.26 0.56
C LEU A 35 1.29 -1.87 1.18
N MET A 36 2.41 -1.22 0.96
CA MET A 36 2.61 0.19 1.29
C MET A 36 2.14 1.02 0.10
N ALA A 37 0.99 1.68 0.24
CA ALA A 37 0.44 2.55 -0.79
C ALA A 37 1.10 3.94 -0.78
N VAL A 38 1.39 4.49 0.40
CA VAL A 38 2.14 5.74 0.52
C VAL A 38 2.84 5.85 1.87
N GLN A 39 4.07 6.37 1.84
CA GLN A 39 4.82 6.81 3.00
C GLN A 39 4.89 8.34 3.00
N THR A 40 4.12 8.97 3.90
CA THR A 40 4.06 10.43 3.99
C THR A 40 3.80 10.86 5.44
N THR A 41 4.28 12.05 5.79
CA THR A 41 3.93 12.78 7.02
C THR A 41 2.80 13.79 6.80
N ASP A 42 2.36 13.99 5.55
CA ASP A 42 1.24 14.85 5.20
C ASP A 42 -0.08 14.10 5.36
N ALA A 43 -0.90 14.56 6.31
CA ALA A 43 -2.21 13.98 6.61
C ALA A 43 -3.19 14.09 5.43
N GLN A 44 -3.09 15.14 4.62
CA GLN A 44 -3.95 15.34 3.46
C GLN A 44 -3.63 14.29 2.38
N VAL A 45 -2.35 14.06 2.11
CA VAL A 45 -1.91 13.02 1.17
C VAL A 45 -2.38 11.64 1.64
N ALA A 46 -2.16 11.29 2.92
CA ALA A 46 -2.60 10.00 3.46
C ALA A 46 -4.13 9.80 3.36
N THR A 47 -4.90 10.86 3.63
CA THR A 47 -6.37 10.82 3.55
C THR A 47 -6.85 10.66 2.10
N GLN A 48 -6.26 11.40 1.16
CA GLN A 48 -6.60 11.28 -0.26
C GLN A 48 -6.29 9.88 -0.80
N THR A 49 -5.11 9.32 -0.48
CA THR A 49 -4.76 7.94 -0.87
C THR A 49 -5.75 6.94 -0.29
N LEU A 50 -6.12 7.07 0.98
CA LEU A 50 -7.11 6.18 1.61
C LEU A 50 -8.49 6.28 0.93
N GLN A 51 -8.93 7.48 0.56
CA GLN A 51 -10.20 7.70 -0.14
C GLN A 51 -10.21 7.07 -1.53
N THR A 52 -9.13 7.22 -2.30
CA THR A 52 -8.98 6.59 -3.62
C THR A 52 -9.06 5.07 -3.51
N LEU A 53 -8.32 4.48 -2.57
CA LEU A 53 -8.33 3.04 -2.32
C LEU A 53 -9.70 2.51 -1.88
N SER A 54 -10.36 3.24 -0.98
CA SER A 54 -11.69 2.88 -0.50
C SER A 54 -12.73 2.95 -1.63
N SER A 55 -12.62 3.95 -2.51
CA SER A 55 -13.49 4.10 -3.69
C SER A 55 -13.31 2.96 -4.69
N ALA A 56 -12.09 2.43 -4.80
CA ALA A 56 -11.76 1.23 -5.57
C ALA A 56 -12.05 -0.10 -4.83
N ARG A 57 -12.70 -0.04 -3.65
CA ARG A 57 -13.04 -1.19 -2.80
C ARG A 57 -11.86 -1.96 -2.21
N PHE A 58 -10.68 -1.36 -2.14
CA PHE A 58 -9.57 -1.94 -1.40
C PHE A 58 -9.75 -1.74 0.10
N THR A 59 -9.33 -2.75 0.88
CA THR A 59 -9.24 -2.62 2.33
C THR A 59 -7.93 -1.95 2.69
N ALA A 60 -7.98 -0.67 3.01
CA ALA A 60 -6.82 0.14 3.36
C ALA A 60 -7.01 0.86 4.70
N PHE A 61 -5.91 1.19 5.36
CA PHE A 61 -5.91 1.87 6.66
C PHE A 61 -4.65 2.71 6.85
N ILE A 62 -4.78 3.78 7.63
CA ILE A 62 -3.64 4.61 8.06
C ILE A 62 -3.03 4.03 9.31
N VAL A 63 -1.70 3.98 9.36
CA VAL A 63 -0.90 3.56 10.51
C VAL A 63 0.23 4.54 10.79
N ASP A 64 0.70 4.53 12.03
CA ASP A 64 1.97 5.16 12.41
C ASP A 64 3.13 4.39 11.77
N SER A 65 4.06 5.09 11.11
CA SER A 65 5.18 4.44 10.43
C SER A 65 6.20 3.81 11.39
N GLY A 66 6.25 4.24 12.65
CA GLY A 66 7.12 3.65 13.68
C GLY A 66 6.71 2.23 14.10
N GLU A 67 5.47 1.82 13.82
CA GLU A 67 4.99 0.47 14.07
C GLU A 67 5.16 -0.46 12.84
N VAL A 68 5.70 0.04 11.73
CA VAL A 68 5.76 -0.65 10.44
C VAL A 68 7.20 -0.96 10.07
N VAL A 69 7.44 -2.19 9.60
CA VAL A 69 8.72 -2.59 9.02
C VAL A 69 8.59 -2.59 7.50
N LEU A 70 9.30 -1.68 6.82
CA LEU A 70 9.36 -1.66 5.36
C LEU A 70 10.26 -2.81 4.87
N LEU A 71 9.69 -3.72 4.09
CA LEU A 71 10.44 -4.84 3.49
C LEU A 71 11.00 -4.47 2.12
N SER A 72 10.21 -3.76 1.31
CA SER A 72 10.65 -3.25 0.02
C SER A 72 9.95 -1.93 -0.30
N PRO A 73 10.67 -0.91 -0.78
CA PRO A 73 10.05 0.34 -1.23
C PRO A 73 9.24 0.16 -2.52
N ALA A 74 9.53 -0.89 -3.30
CA ALA A 74 8.85 -1.20 -4.56
C ALA A 74 8.69 -2.72 -4.71
N ILE A 75 7.52 -3.19 -5.10
CA ILE A 75 7.33 -4.59 -5.48
C ILE A 75 7.66 -4.81 -6.96
N ALA A 76 8.43 -5.86 -7.26
CA ALA A 76 8.57 -6.35 -8.62
C ALA A 76 7.30 -7.14 -8.98
N LEU A 77 6.45 -6.55 -9.82
CA LEU A 77 5.29 -7.25 -10.37
C LEU A 77 5.73 -8.17 -11.51
N PRO A 78 5.23 -9.42 -11.59
CA PRO A 78 5.50 -10.30 -12.72
C PRO A 78 4.84 -9.72 -13.98
N GLY A 79 5.59 -8.91 -14.74
CA GLY A 79 5.07 -8.19 -15.89
C GLY A 79 5.86 -6.94 -16.29
N ASN A 80 6.79 -6.46 -15.45
CA ASN A 80 7.69 -5.37 -15.81
C ASN A 80 9.16 -5.88 -15.82
N PRO A 81 9.87 -5.86 -16.96
CA PRO A 81 11.30 -6.18 -17.02
C PRO A 81 12.16 -5.15 -16.27
#